data_AF-A0A6G1R697-F1
#
_entry.id   AF-A0A6G1R697-F1
#
_cell.length_a   1.000
_cell.length_b   1.000
_cell.length_c   1.000
_cell.angle_alpha   90.00
_cell.angle_beta   90.00
_cell.angle_gamma   90.00
#
_symmetry.space_group_name_H-M   'P 1'
#
loop_
_entity.id
_entity.type
_entity.pdbx_description
1 polymer ?
#
loop_
_entity_poly.entity_id
_entity_poly.type
_entity_poly.pdbx_seq_one_letter_code
_entity_poly.pdbx_strand_id
1 'polypeptide(L)'
;DEACYLLGKLETPLRRSLDAKSETFSWLVPIIRTLMDQCYETLQLQLFLPSLPPTNGSPTFYEDFQLFCTTPEWRGFIEKHVQPTMAQFEMDTFAKSHD
;
A
#
# COMPACT_ATOMS: atom_id res chain seq x y z
N ASP A 1 12.47 -0.18 0.27
CA ASP A 1 12.38 1.24 -0.18
C ASP A 1 11.51 1.42 -1.41
N GLU A 2 11.87 0.84 -2.56
CA GLU A 2 11.08 0.93 -3.80
C GLU A 2 9.61 0.45 -3.63
N ALA A 3 9.39 -0.64 -2.88
CA ALA A 3 8.03 -1.13 -2.58
C ALA A 3 7.20 -0.11 -1.78
N CYS A 4 7.79 0.60 -0.83
CA CYS A 4 7.12 1.70 -0.11
C CYS A 4 6.85 2.88 -1.05
N TYR A 5 7.76 3.18 -1.98
CA TYR A 5 7.54 4.20 -2.99
C TYR A 5 6.32 3.86 -3.88
N LEU A 6 6.28 2.65 -4.44
CA LEU A 6 5.15 2.19 -5.25
C LEU A 6 3.84 2.20 -4.47
N LEU A 7 3.85 1.68 -3.23
CA LEU A 7 2.67 1.65 -2.39
C LEU A 7 2.19 3.06 -2.02
N GLY A 8 3.12 3.97 -1.72
CA GLY A 8 2.83 5.37 -1.43
C GLY A 8 2.22 6.10 -2.63
N LYS A 9 2.67 5.82 -3.86
CA LYS A 9 2.05 6.37 -5.08
C LYS A 9 0.64 5.81 -5.32
N LEU A 10 0.37 4.57 -4.92
CA LEU A 10 -0.94 3.94 -5.03
C LEU A 10 -1.91 4.37 -3.93
N GLU A 11 -1.42 4.83 -2.78
CA GLU A 11 -2.24 5.25 -1.64
C GLU A 11 -3.22 6.37 -2.00
N THR A 12 -2.77 7.41 -2.70
CA THR A 12 -3.63 8.55 -3.02
C THR A 12 -4.81 8.16 -3.92
N PRO A 13 -4.63 7.45 -5.05
CA PRO A 13 -5.77 6.97 -5.83
C PRO A 13 -6.61 5.92 -5.09
N LEU A 14 -5.99 5.09 -4.24
CA LEU A 14 -6.72 4.15 -3.36
C LEU A 14 -7.67 4.90 -2.42
N ARG A 15 -7.17 5.92 -1.72
CA ARG A 15 -7.97 6.72 -0.77
C ARG A 15 -9.10 7.44 -1.47
N ARG A 16 -8.82 8.09 -2.60
CA ARG A 16 -9.85 8.77 -3.41
C ARG A 16 -10.94 7.82 -3.88
N SER A 17 -10.56 6.62 -4.35
CA SER A 17 -11.54 5.64 -4.84
C SER A 17 -12.38 5.04 -3.71
N LEU A 18 -11.82 4.85 -2.50
CA LEU A 18 -12.57 4.47 -1.30
C LEU A 18 -13.60 5.52 -0.90
N ASP A 19 -13.17 6.79 -0.78
CA ASP A 19 -14.04 7.87 -0.33
C ASP A 19 -15.16 8.16 -1.36
N ALA A 20 -14.86 8.06 -2.66
CA ALA A 20 -15.82 8.23 -3.74
C ALA A 20 -16.68 6.98 -4.03
N LYS A 21 -16.39 5.83 -3.43
CA LYS A 21 -16.97 4.52 -3.77
C LYS A 21 -16.90 4.24 -5.28
N SER A 22 -15.76 4.58 -5.89
CA SER A 22 -15.54 4.50 -7.33
C SER A 22 -15.16 3.08 -7.78
N GLU A 23 -15.57 2.70 -8.98
CA GLU A 23 -15.11 1.46 -9.65
C GLU A 23 -13.59 1.41 -9.82
N THR A 24 -12.89 2.55 -9.78
CA THR A 24 -11.42 2.60 -9.79
C THR A 24 -10.80 1.73 -8.70
N PHE A 25 -11.47 1.56 -7.55
CA PHE A 25 -11.00 0.70 -6.47
C PHE A 25 -10.84 -0.76 -6.96
N SER A 26 -11.75 -1.26 -7.80
CA SER A 26 -11.69 -2.61 -8.39
C SER A 26 -10.44 -2.88 -9.22
N TRP A 27 -9.88 -1.86 -9.87
CA TRP A 27 -8.65 -1.99 -10.65
C TRP A 27 -7.39 -1.83 -9.80
N LEU A 28 -7.46 -1.07 -8.71
CA LEU A 28 -6.34 -0.86 -7.80
C LEU A 28 -6.08 -2.06 -6.89
N VAL A 29 -7.14 -2.73 -6.41
CA VAL A 29 -7.05 -3.89 -5.52
C VAL A 29 -6.11 -4.98 -6.06
N PRO A 30 -6.23 -5.50 -7.29
CA PRO A 30 -5.32 -6.54 -7.77
C PRO A 30 -3.86 -6.07 -7.88
N ILE A 31 -3.62 -4.79 -8.17
CA ILE A 31 -2.27 -4.21 -8.25
C ILE A 31 -1.64 -4.18 -6.85
N ILE A 32 -2.38 -3.64 -5.87
CA ILE A 32 -1.91 -3.53 -4.48
C ILE A 32 -1.76 -4.92 -3.86
N ARG A 33 -2.71 -5.83 -4.11
CA ARG A 33 -2.62 -7.25 -3.70
C ARG A 33 -1.32 -7.88 -4.18
N THR A 34 -1.01 -7.71 -5.48
CA THR A 34 0.20 -8.27 -6.08
C THR A 34 1.45 -7.65 -5.45
N LEU A 35 1.48 -6.33 -5.28
CA LEU A 35 2.60 -5.64 -4.64
C LEU A 35 2.84 -6.14 -3.20
N MET A 36 1.77 -6.27 -2.41
CA MET A 36 1.86 -6.77 -1.03
C MET A 36 2.32 -8.22 -0.97
N ASP A 37 1.84 -9.06 -1.87
CA ASP A 37 2.23 -10.47 -1.94
C ASP A 37 3.72 -10.61 -2.28
N GLN A 38 4.19 -9.87 -3.28
CA GLN A 38 5.60 -9.91 -3.72
C GLN A 38 6.56 -9.26 -2.71
N CYS A 39 6.09 -8.28 -1.93
CA CYS A 39 6.90 -7.53 -0.98
C CYS A 39 6.59 -7.87 0.47
N TYR A 40 5.90 -8.98 0.74
CA TYR A 40 5.40 -9.34 2.06
C TYR A 40 6.51 -9.39 3.12
N GLU A 41 7.60 -10.09 2.81
CA GLU A 41 8.78 -10.20 3.68
C GLU A 41 9.58 -8.90 3.72
N THR A 42 9.82 -8.29 2.56
CA THR A 42 10.61 -7.04 2.41
C THR A 42 10.02 -5.89 3.22
N LEU A 43 8.70 -5.76 3.23
CA LEU A 43 7.97 -4.74 3.98
C LEU A 43 7.65 -5.20 5.41
N GLN A 44 8.00 -6.42 5.79
CA GLN A 44 7.64 -7.05 7.07
C GLN A 44 6.15 -6.88 7.37
N LEU A 45 5.28 -7.16 6.39
CA LEU A 45 3.85 -6.85 6.49
C LEU A 45 3.20 -7.51 7.69
N GLN A 46 3.61 -8.72 8.07
CA GLN A 46 3.07 -9.38 9.26
C GLN A 46 3.37 -8.64 10.57
N LEU A 47 4.49 -7.92 10.64
CA LEU A 47 4.87 -7.13 11.81
C LEU A 47 4.03 -5.86 11.93
N PHE A 48 3.81 -5.17 10.80
CA PHE A 48 3.14 -3.86 10.79
C PHE A 48 1.64 -3.91 10.55
N LEU A 49 1.17 -4.96 9.85
CA LEU A 49 -0.20 -5.18 9.44
C LEU A 49 -0.67 -6.60 9.84
N PRO A 50 -0.69 -6.97 11.14
CA PRO A 50 -1.12 -8.29 11.58
C PRO A 50 -2.56 -8.66 11.18
N SER A 51 -3.43 -7.69 10.88
CA SER A 51 -4.81 -7.92 10.43
C SER A 51 -4.97 -7.81 8.91
N LEU A 52 -3.86 -7.76 8.15
CA LEU A 52 -3.92 -7.73 6.68
C LEU A 52 -4.66 -8.97 6.14
N PRO A 53 -5.66 -8.80 5.26
CA PRO A 53 -6.32 -9.93 4.64
C PRO A 53 -5.34 -10.81 3.83
N PRO A 54 -5.54 -12.14 3.79
CA PRO A 54 -4.63 -13.03 3.06
C PRO A 54 -4.50 -12.65 1.58
N THR A 55 -3.30 -12.26 1.16
CA THR A 55 -3.01 -11.80 -0.20
C THR A 55 -2.97 -12.95 -1.21
N ASN A 56 -2.82 -14.20 -0.78
CA ASN A 56 -2.82 -15.37 -1.65
C ASN A 56 -4.18 -16.11 -1.60
N GLY A 57 -4.72 -16.49 -2.76
CA GLY A 57 -5.87 -17.42 -2.85
C GLY A 57 -7.21 -17.02 -2.22
N SER A 58 -7.31 -15.89 -1.48
CA SER A 58 -8.57 -15.50 -0.84
C SER A 58 -9.63 -15.08 -1.88
N PRO A 59 -10.83 -15.67 -1.84
CA PRO A 59 -11.95 -15.29 -2.70
C PRO A 59 -12.64 -13.99 -2.26
N THR A 60 -12.41 -13.53 -1.03
CA THR A 60 -13.03 -12.32 -0.43
C THR A 60 -12.03 -11.18 -0.22
N PHE A 61 -10.81 -11.31 -0.76
CA PHE A 61 -9.76 -10.31 -0.56
C PHE A 61 -10.23 -8.89 -0.90
N TYR A 62 -11.07 -8.74 -1.93
CA TYR A 62 -11.57 -7.44 -2.34
C TYR A 62 -12.36 -6.75 -1.21
N GLU A 63 -13.37 -7.40 -0.66
CA GLU A 63 -14.23 -6.87 0.39
C GLU A 63 -13.44 -6.66 1.69
N ASP A 64 -12.64 -7.65 2.05
CA ASP A 64 -11.84 -7.63 3.28
C ASP A 64 -10.80 -6.51 3.23
N PHE A 65 -10.12 -6.35 2.09
CA PHE A 65 -9.12 -5.29 1.90
C PHE A 65 -9.75 -3.90 1.86
N GLN A 66 -10.92 -3.76 1.25
CA GLN A 66 -11.69 -2.50 1.26
C GLN A 66 -12.00 -2.06 2.69
N LEU A 67 -12.48 -2.98 3.54
CA LEU A 67 -12.73 -2.71 4.95
C LEU A 67 -11.43 -2.40 5.69
N PHE A 68 -10.39 -3.20 5.45
CA PHE A 68 -9.09 -3.04 6.08
C PHE A 68 -8.46 -1.66 5.82
N CYS A 69 -8.61 -1.11 4.62
CA CYS A 69 -8.09 0.22 4.27
C CYS A 69 -8.71 1.37 5.09
N THR A 70 -9.85 1.14 5.74
CA THR A 70 -10.50 2.13 6.62
C THR A 70 -9.97 2.09 8.07
N THR A 71 -9.24 1.03 8.42
CA THR A 71 -8.76 0.80 9.78
C THR A 71 -7.66 1.80 10.17
N PRO A 72 -7.47 2.05 11.48
CA PRO A 72 -6.30 2.79 11.97
C PRO A 72 -4.97 2.08 11.70
N GLU A 73 -4.98 0.74 11.63
CA GLU A 73 -3.81 -0.08 11.35
C GLU A 73 -3.22 0.24 9.97
N TRP A 74 -4.06 0.18 8.93
CA TRP A 74 -3.67 0.55 7.58
C TRP A 74 -3.13 1.99 7.51
N ARG A 75 -3.91 2.94 8.05
CA ARG A 75 -3.52 4.36 8.04
C ARG A 75 -2.21 4.61 8.78
N GLY A 76 -2.04 3.99 9.95
CA GLY A 76 -0.83 4.10 10.75
C GLY A 76 0.40 3.56 10.01
N PHE A 77 0.28 2.43 9.31
CA PHE A 77 1.36 1.89 8.49
C PHE A 77 1.73 2.82 7.34
N ILE A 78 0.74 3.36 6.62
CA ILE A 78 0.97 4.33 5.56
C ILE A 78 1.72 5.56 6.10
N GLU A 79 1.20 6.19 7.15
CA GLU A 79 1.72 7.45 7.68
C GLU A 79 3.09 7.30 8.34
N LYS A 80 3.32 6.21 9.07
CA LYS A 80 4.54 6.03 9.90
C LYS A 80 5.64 5.23 9.20
N HIS A 81 5.33 4.49 8.15
CA HIS A 81 6.29 3.63 7.47
C HIS A 81 6.38 3.88 5.98
N VAL A 82 5.26 3.85 5.26
CA VAL A 82 5.30 3.98 3.81
C VAL A 82 5.72 5.39 3.39
N GLN A 83 5.10 6.42 3.96
CA GLN A 83 5.37 7.82 3.63
C GLN A 83 6.83 8.24 3.92
N PRO A 84 7.40 8.00 5.13
CA PRO A 84 8.81 8.34 5.39
C PRO A 84 9.78 7.57 4.49
N THR A 85 9.55 6.28 4.27
CA THR A 85 10.42 5.46 3.42
C THR A 85 10.35 5.90 1.95
N MET A 86 9.16 6.26 1.46
CA MET A 86 8.99 6.82 0.12
C MET A 86 9.77 8.12 -0.04
N ALA A 87 9.64 9.06 0.90
CA ALA A 87 10.35 10.33 0.84
C ALA A 87 11.88 10.13 0.82
N GLN A 88 12.39 9.24 1.66
CA GLN A 88 13.81 8.88 1.67
C GLN A 88 14.26 8.28 0.33
N PHE A 89 13.48 7.34 -0.23
CA PHE A 89 13.76 6.74 -1.52
C PHE A 89 13.79 7.77 -2.65
N GLU A 90 12.85 8.72 -2.66
CA GLU A 90 12.81 9.80 -3.65
C GLU A 90 14.05 10.69 -3.56
N MET A 91 14.47 11.05 -2.34
CA MET A 91 15.69 11.82 -2.13
C MET A 91 16.93 11.06 -2.64
N ASP A 92 17.08 9.79 -2.27
CA ASP A 92 18.27 9.00 -2.62
C ASP A 92 18.37 8.69 -4.12
N THR A 93 17.22 8.56 -4.80
CA THR A 93 17.14 8.17 -6.21
C THR A 93 17.10 9.37 -7.15
N PHE A 94 16.36 10.43 -6.79
CA PHE A 94 16.06 11.55 -7.69
C PHE A 94 16.69 12.89 -7.28
N ALA A 95 17.17 13.06 -6.03
CA ALA A 95 17.85 14.30 -5.66
C ALA A 95 19.28 14.39 -6.23
N LYS A 96 19.88 13.27 -6.65
CA LYS A 96 21.22 13.21 -7.26
C LYS A 96 21.23 13.42 -8.79
N SER A 97 20.06 13.53 -9.43
CA SER A 97 19.95 13.73 -10.88
C SER A 97 19.95 15.20 -11.31
N HIS A 98 20.30 16.13 -10.41
CA HIS A 98 20.29 17.58 -10.66
C HIS A 98 21.68 18.26 -10.58
N ASP A 99 22.77 17.50 -10.49
CA ASP A 99 24.15 18.02 -10.68
C ASP A 99 24.72 17.64 -12.05
#